data_AF-A0A1H5TL58-F1
#
_entry.id   AF-A0A1H5TL58-F1
#
_cell.length_a   1.000
_cell.length_b   1.000
_cell.length_c   1.000
_cell.angle_alpha   90.00
_cell.angle_beta   90.00
_cell.angle_gamma   90.00
#
_symmetry.space_group_name_H-M   'P 1'
#
loop_
_entity.id
_entity.type
_entity.pdbx_description
1 polymer ?
#
loop_
_entity_poly.entity_id
_entity_poly.type
_entity_poly.pdbx_seq_one_letter_code
_entity_poly.pdbx_strand_id
1 'polypeptide(L)' 'MVGPSLTPTERDVASRRLKAGFVALVGISGALIATQAGGSLPIVTAGFVAGLALGVVLLWFLLRWWAEFLPSPRNDR' A
#
# COMPACT_ATOMS: atom_id res chain seq x y z
N MET A 1 -5.01 -19.37 23.07
CA MET A 1 -4.89 -18.62 21.80
C MET A 1 -6.22 -18.74 21.08
N VAL A 2 -6.83 -17.62 20.71
CA VAL A 2 -7.99 -17.66 19.82
C VAL A 2 -7.52 -18.11 18.43
N GLY A 3 -8.26 -19.02 17.81
CA GLY A 3 -7.98 -19.43 16.44
C GLY A 3 -8.05 -18.23 15.47
N PRO A 4 -7.48 -18.35 14.26
CA PRO A 4 -7.50 -17.28 13.28
C PRO A 4 -8.93 -16.76 13.07
N SER A 5 -9.16 -15.47 13.29
CA SER A 5 -10.47 -14.83 13.14
C SER A 5 -10.96 -14.72 11.70
N LEU A 6 -10.13 -15.13 10.74
CA LEU A 6 -10.40 -15.10 9.30
C LEU A 6 -9.90 -16.38 8.64
N THR A 7 -10.69 -16.89 7.71
CA THR A 7 -10.28 -17.96 6.80
C THR A 7 -9.15 -17.47 5.87
N PRO A 8 -8.33 -18.37 5.30
CA PRO A 8 -7.21 -17.96 4.43
C PRO A 8 -7.63 -17.04 3.27
N THR A 9 -8.79 -17.33 2.64
CA THR A 9 -9.35 -16.54 1.54
C THR A 9 -9.78 -15.14 2.00
N GLU A 10 -10.42 -15.02 3.16
CA GLU A 10 -10.81 -13.71 3.72
C GLU A 10 -9.60 -12.85 4.06
N ARG A 11 -8.51 -13.45 4.57
CA ARG A 11 -7.25 -12.73 4.82
C ARG A 11 -6.63 -12.18 3.55
N ASP A 12 -6.66 -12.93 2.45
CA ASP A 12 -6.08 -12.49 1.18
C ASP A 12 -6.86 -11.31 0.60
N VAL A 13 -8.20 -11.38 0.65
CA VAL A 13 -9.08 -10.27 0.23
C VAL A 13 -8.86 -9.04 1.11
N ALA A 14 -8.82 -9.20 2.43
CA ALA A 14 -8.55 -8.10 3.37
C ALA A 14 -7.19 -7.47 3.11
N SER A 15 -6.14 -8.29 2.94
CA SER A 15 -4.78 -7.83 2.64
C SER A 15 -4.73 -7.08 1.31
N ARG A 16 -5.43 -7.56 0.28
CA ARG A 16 -5.48 -6.89 -1.03
C ARG A 16 -6.18 -5.52 -0.93
N ARG A 17 -7.29 -5.44 -0.19
CA ARG A 17 -8.01 -4.19 0.05
C ARG A 17 -7.16 -3.19 0.83
N LEU A 18 -6.45 -3.64 1.86
CA LEU A 18 -5.56 -2.80 2.66
C LEU A 18 -4.42 -2.23 1.80
N LYS A 19 -3.77 -3.08 0.99
CA LYS A 19 -2.72 -2.67 0.05
C LYS A 19 -3.23 -1.63 -0.95
N ALA A 20 -4.40 -1.86 -1.54
CA ALA A 20 -5.02 -0.93 -2.47
C ALA A 20 -5.39 0.40 -1.78
N GLY A 21 -5.95 0.33 -0.57
CA GLY A 21 -6.28 1.51 0.23
C GLY A 21 -5.06 2.36 0.59
N PHE A 22 -3.96 1.71 0.99
CA PHE A 22 -2.69 2.38 1.24
C PHE A 22 -2.20 3.16 0.00
N VAL A 23 -2.12 2.51 -1.16
CA VAL A 23 -1.67 3.16 -2.40
C VAL A 23 -2.61 4.32 -2.79
N ALA A 24 -3.93 4.11 -2.69
CA ALA A 24 -4.93 5.13 -2.98
C ALA A 24 -4.79 6.35 -2.06
N LEU A 25 -4.56 6.14 -0.76
CA LEU A 25 -4.34 7.22 0.20
C LEU A 25 -3.10 8.06 -0.14
N VAL A 26 -1.99 7.43 -0.55
CA VAL A 26 -0.79 8.16 -0.98
C VAL A 26 -1.06 8.97 -2.26
N GLY A 27 -1.79 8.39 -3.22
CA GLY A 27 -2.22 9.11 -4.43
C GLY A 27 -3.07 10.33 -4.11
N ILE A 28 -4.13 10.16 -3.31
CA ILE A 28 -5.03 11.25 -2.88
C ILE A 28 -4.23 12.32 -2.14
N SER A 29 -3.30 11.93 -1.27
CA SER A 29 -2.42 12.87 -0.57
C SER A 29 -1.61 13.72 -1.55
N GLY A 30 -0.97 13.11 -2.56
CA GLY A 30 -0.23 13.85 -3.60
C GLY A 30 -1.11 14.85 -4.37
N ALA A 31 -2.35 14.46 -4.69
CA ALA A 31 -3.32 15.36 -5.31
C ALA A 31 -3.67 16.54 -4.39
N LEU A 32 -3.95 16.27 -3.10
CA LEU A 32 -4.29 17.29 -2.11
C LEU A 32 -3.12 18.24 -1.82
N ILE A 33 -1.88 17.75 -1.87
CA ILE A 33 -0.69 18.62 -1.75
C ILE A 33 -0.63 19.57 -2.94
N ALA A 34 -0.82 19.05 -4.16
CA ALA A 34 -0.81 19.86 -5.37
C ALA A 34 -1.94 20.90 -5.40
N THR A 35 -3.15 20.56 -4.94
CA THR A 35 -4.25 21.54 -4.85
C THR A 35 -3.97 22.62 -3.82
N GLN A 36 -3.45 22.25 -2.65
CA GLN A 36 -3.10 23.21 -1.59
C GLN A 36 -1.94 24.13 -2.00
N ALA A 37 -1.06 23.66 -2.87
CA ALA A 37 0.01 24.47 -3.48
C ALA A 37 -0.48 25.40 -4.60
N GLY A 38 -1.79 25.45 -4.89
CA GLY A 38 -2.34 26.27 -5.98
C GLY A 38 -2.09 25.71 -7.38
N GLY A 39 -1.82 24.40 -7.50
CA GLY A 39 -1.57 23.73 -8.76
C GLY A 39 -2.78 23.76 -9.69
N SER A 40 -2.53 23.97 -10.99
CA SER A 40 -3.53 23.81 -12.03
C SER A 40 -3.94 22.34 -12.18
N LEU A 41 -5.05 22.06 -12.88
CA LEU A 41 -5.57 20.70 -13.06
C LEU A 41 -4.51 19.68 -13.52
N PRO A 42 -3.63 19.98 -14.51
CA PRO A 42 -2.55 19.07 -14.90
C PRO A 42 -1.56 18.76 -13.75
N ILE A 43 -1.25 19.74 -12.91
CA ILE A 43 -0.34 19.60 -11.77
C ILE A 43 -0.98 18.71 -10.70
N VAL A 44 -2.27 18.87 -10.44
CA VAL A 44 -3.01 18.02 -9.49
C VAL A 44 -3.05 16.58 -9.98
N THR A 45 -3.32 16.35 -11.26
CA THR A 45 -3.28 15.01 -11.85
C THR A 45 -1.88 14.41 -11.80
N ALA A 46 -0.84 15.20 -12.09
CA ALA A 46 0.55 14.75 -11.96
C ALA A 46 0.89 14.38 -10.51
N GLY A 47 0.46 15.18 -9.53
CA GLY A 47 0.62 14.89 -8.10
C GLY A 47 -0.10 13.60 -7.68
N PHE A 48 -1.30 13.36 -8.18
CA PHE A 48 -2.03 12.11 -7.95
C PHE A 48 -1.28 10.91 -8.52
N VAL A 49 -0.86 10.97 -9.78
CA VAL A 49 -0.14 9.87 -10.46
C VAL A 49 1.22 9.61 -9.79
N ALA A 50 1.96 10.66 -9.44
CA ALA A 50 3.21 10.56 -8.71
C ALA A 50 3.00 9.94 -7.31
N GLY A 51 1.93 10.34 -6.62
CA GLY A 51 1.55 9.76 -5.33
C GLY A 51 1.20 8.28 -5.44
N LEU A 52 0.46 7.85 -6.47
CA LEU A 52 0.18 6.43 -6.72
C LEU A 52 1.46 5.64 -6.99
N ALA A 53 2.33 6.17 -7.85
CA ALA A 53 3.62 5.55 -8.15
C ALA A 53 4.48 5.41 -6.88
N LEU A 54 4.57 6.46 -6.08
CA LEU A 54 5.26 6.45 -4.80
C LEU A 54 4.62 5.46 -3.82
N GLY A 55 3.30 5.39 -3.73
CA GLY A 55 2.58 4.43 -2.89
C GLY A 55 2.90 2.99 -3.26
N VAL A 56 2.98 2.67 -4.56
CA VAL A 56 3.41 1.34 -5.03
C VAL A 56 4.86 1.05 -4.65
N VAL A 57 5.77 2.01 -4.85
CA VAL A 57 7.19 1.87 -4.49
C VAL A 57 7.35 1.65 -2.98
N LEU A 58 6.64 2.42 -2.15
CA LEU A 58 6.65 2.28 -0.69
C LEU A 58 6.09 0.93 -0.26
N LEU A 59 4.99 0.49 -0.86
CA LEU A 59 4.42 -0.82 -0.55
C LEU A 59 5.37 -1.95 -0.94
N TRP A 60 5.98 -1.87 -2.13
CA TRP A 60 6.99 -2.83 -2.57
C TRP A 60 8.18 -2.86 -1.63
N PHE A 61 8.69 -1.69 -1.24
CA PHE A 61 9.78 -1.56 -0.28
C PHE A 61 9.44 -2.18 1.06
N LEU A 62 8.24 -1.91 1.59
CA LEU A 62 7.79 -2.46 2.86
C LEU A 62 7.70 -3.99 2.81
N LEU A 63 7.12 -4.55 1.74
CA LEU A 63 7.01 -6.00 1.57
C LEU A 63 8.39 -6.65 1.37
N ARG A 64 9.26 -6.05 0.57
CA ARG A 64 10.61 -6.56 0.29
C ARG A 64 11.51 -6.49 1.53
N TRP A 65 11.42 -5.39 2.28
CA TRP A 65 12.09 -5.22 3.57
C TRP A 65 11.60 -6.31 4.52
N TRP A 66 10.30 -6.42 4.79
CA TRP A 66 9.78 -7.39 5.77
C TRP A 66 10.14 -8.85 5.45
N ALA A 67 10.22 -9.21 4.17
CA ALA A 67 10.69 -10.54 3.74
C ALA A 67 12.14 -10.84 4.14
N GLU A 68 12.98 -9.82 4.34
CA GLU A 68 14.38 -9.95 4.79
C GLU A 68 14.47 -10.25 6.31
N PHE A 69 13.50 -9.78 7.10
CA PHE A 69 13.56 -9.85 8.58
C PHE A 69 12.75 -11.00 9.17
N LEU A 70 11.80 -11.57 8.42
CA LEU A 70 11.03 -12.73 8.85
C LEU A 70 11.78 -14.03 8.50
N PRO A 71 12.16 -14.86 9.48
CA PRO A 71 12.68 -16.19 9.23
C PRO A 71 11.68 -16.98 8.39
N SER A 72 12.13 -17.68 7.35
CA SER A 72 11.26 -18.60 6.61
C SER A 72 10.62 -19.58 7.60
N PRO A 73 9.28 -19.75 7.57
CA PRO A 73 8.64 -20.79 8.37
C PRO A 73 9.35 -22.11 8.08
N ARG A 74 9.86 -22.77 9.14
CA ARG A 74 10.40 -24.12 9.04
C ARG A 74 9.31 -24.96 8.38
N ASN A 75 9.60 -25.48 7.20
CA ASN A 75 8.78 -26.47 6.51
C ASN A 75 9.22 -27.84 7.06
N ASP A 76 8.85 -28.12 8.31
CA ASP A 76 8.88 -29.45 8.89
C ASP A 76 7.71 -30.25 8.31
N ARG A 77 7.96 -30.83 7.14
CA ARG A 77 7.22 -32.01 6.68
C ARG A 77 7.54 -33.21 7.55
#